data_AF-A0A936U2G0-F1
#
_entry.id   AF-A0A936U2G0-F1
#
_cell.length_a   1.000
_cell.length_b   1.000
_cell.length_c   1.000
_cell.angle_alpha   90.00
_cell.angle_beta   90.00
_cell.angle_gamma   90.00
#
_symmetry.space_group_name_H-M   'P 1'
#
loop_
_entity.id
_entity.type
_entity.pdbx_description
1 polymer ?
#
loop_
_entity_poly.entity_id
_entity_poly.type
_entity_poly.pdbx_seq_one_letter_code
_entity_poly.pdbx_strand_id
1 'polypeptide(L)'
;MSTQKVIAPTPAPGEKLKGPASYFPSIEKTYGRPVQEWLDLIVERLATERHMAVVEWLKTEHKLGHGHANALVAYVRAALEPGGA
;
A
#
# COMPACT_ATOMS: atom_id res chain seq x y z
N MET A 1 -18.57 6.21 10.51
CA MET A 1 -17.45 6.38 9.57
C MET A 1 -16.71 5.06 9.55
N SER A 2 -16.96 4.22 8.53
CA SER A 2 -16.57 2.82 8.52
C SER A 2 -15.05 2.65 8.61
N THR A 3 -14.62 1.89 9.61
CA THR A 3 -13.23 1.64 10.04
C THR A 3 -12.52 0.67 9.09
N GLN A 4 -12.52 0.93 7.79
CA GLN A 4 -11.93 0.00 6.83
C GLN A 4 -10.41 0.18 6.77
N LYS A 5 -9.72 -0.17 7.86
CA LYS A 5 -8.26 -0.01 7.99
C LYS A 5 -7.55 -1.26 7.50
N VAL A 6 -6.71 -1.12 6.46
CA VAL A 6 -5.79 -2.17 6.04
C VAL A 6 -4.54 -2.10 6.91
N ILE A 7 -4.22 -3.22 7.57
CA ILE A 7 -3.05 -3.32 8.45
C ILE A 7 -1.88 -3.86 7.65
N ALA A 8 -0.73 -3.20 7.75
CA ALA A 8 0.50 -3.69 7.17
C ALA A 8 0.88 -5.04 7.83
N PRO A 9 1.24 -6.07 7.04
CA PRO A 9 1.73 -7.31 7.59
C PRO A 9 3.05 -6.99 8.27
N THR A 10 3.17 -7.34 9.55
CA THR A 10 4.42 -7.19 10.30
C THR A 10 5.20 -8.50 10.13
N PRO A 11 6.22 -8.57 9.26
CA PRO A 11 7.03 -9.78 9.18
C PRO A 11 7.82 -9.95 10.46
N ALA A 12 7.88 -11.17 10.99
CA ALA A 12 8.83 -11.52 12.03
C ALA A 12 10.28 -11.36 11.49
N PRO A 13 11.27 -11.09 12.35
CA PRO A 13 12.67 -11.00 11.93
C PRO A 13 13.12 -12.29 11.22
N GLY A 14 13.38 -12.20 9.91
CA GLY A 14 13.78 -13.33 9.06
C GLY A 14 12.70 -13.83 8.09
N GLU A 15 11.47 -13.32 8.19
CA GLU A 15 10.38 -13.75 7.32
C GLU A 15 10.32 -12.91 6.03
N LYS A 16 10.37 -13.59 4.88
CA LYS A 16 10.25 -12.94 3.58
C LYS A 16 8.77 -12.75 3.26
N LEU A 17 8.30 -11.51 3.30
CA LEU A 17 7.00 -11.15 2.75
C LEU A 17 6.94 -11.62 1.28
N LYS A 18 5.81 -12.18 0.85
CA LYS A 18 5.57 -12.63 -0.52
C LYS A 18 4.61 -11.67 -1.23
N GLY A 19 4.73 -11.56 -2.55
CA GLY A 19 3.84 -10.73 -3.38
C GLY A 19 4.08 -9.22 -3.18
N PRO A 20 3.05 -8.37 -3.25
CA PRO A 20 3.23 -6.91 -3.15
C PRO A 20 3.84 -6.47 -1.81
N ALA A 21 3.61 -7.24 -0.74
CA ALA A 21 4.21 -6.98 0.57
C ALA A 21 5.74 -7.13 0.57
N SER A 22 6.33 -7.88 -0.36
CA SER A 22 7.80 -7.99 -0.50
C SER A 22 8.49 -6.64 -0.76
N TYR A 23 7.75 -5.66 -1.31
CA TYR A 23 8.27 -4.33 -1.61
C TYR A 23 8.28 -3.40 -0.40
N PHE A 24 7.57 -3.74 0.68
CA PHE A 24 7.36 -2.86 1.83
C PHE A 24 8.67 -2.42 2.51
N PRO A 25 9.63 -3.33 2.83
CA PRO A 25 10.89 -2.92 3.44
C PRO A 25 11.70 -1.96 2.57
N SER A 26 11.66 -2.15 1.25
CA SER A 26 12.34 -1.27 0.29
C SER A 26 11.66 0.10 0.21
N ILE A 27 10.33 0.16 0.22
CA ILE A 27 9.55 1.40 0.23
C ILE A 27 9.87 2.21 1.48
N GLU A 28 9.85 1.60 2.67
CA GLU A 28 10.16 2.30 3.92
C GLU A 28 11.59 2.84 3.90
N LYS A 29 12.54 2.03 3.42
CA LYS A 29 13.95 2.43 3.29
C LYS A 29 14.15 3.55 2.27
N THR A 30 13.41 3.56 1.17
CA THR A 30 13.54 4.57 0.11
C THR A 30 12.86 5.88 0.48
N TYR A 31 11.67 5.84 1.07
CA TYR A 31 10.86 7.03 1.34
C TYR A 31 10.90 7.50 2.80
N GLY A 32 11.53 6.74 3.70
CA GLY A 32 11.75 7.12 5.10
C GLY A 32 10.47 7.19 5.93
N ARG A 33 9.39 6.56 5.48
CA ARG A 33 8.08 6.54 6.15
C ARG A 33 7.58 5.11 6.26
N PRO A 34 6.93 4.74 7.38
CA PRO A 34 6.44 3.38 7.57
C PRO A 34 5.36 3.02 6.54
N VAL A 35 5.30 1.76 6.13
CA VAL A 35 4.31 1.30 5.13
C VAL A 35 2.89 1.56 5.59
N GLN A 36 2.61 1.43 6.89
CA GLN A 36 1.28 1.67 7.44
C GLN A 36 0.71 3.05 7.04
N GLU A 37 1.54 4.11 7.10
CA GLU A 37 1.12 5.46 6.71
C GLU A 37 0.72 5.52 5.24
N TRP A 38 1.43 4.81 4.36
CA TRP A 38 1.08 4.71 2.95
C TRP A 38 -0.24 3.97 2.75
N LEU A 39 -0.46 2.87 3.48
CA LEU A 39 -1.69 2.09 3.38
C LEU A 39 -2.90 2.89 3.85
N ASP A 40 -2.80 3.60 4.98
CA ASP A 40 -3.89 4.46 5.49
C ASP A 40 -4.28 5.54 4.45
N LEU A 41 -3.29 6.24 3.88
CA LEU A 41 -3.53 7.23 2.83
C LEU A 41 -4.24 6.64 1.58
N ILE A 42 -3.81 5.44 1.18
CA ILE A 42 -4.37 4.75 0.01
C ILE A 42 -5.78 4.25 0.29
N VAL A 43 -6.05 3.74 1.49
CA VAL A 43 -7.39 3.33 1.93
C VAL A 43 -8.36 4.50 1.83
N GLU A 44 -7.97 5.66 2.35
CA GLU A 44 -8.81 6.86 2.32
C GLU A 44 -9.12 7.30 0.88
N ARG A 45 -8.12 7.27 0.00
CA ARG A 45 -8.32 7.62 -1.41
C ARG A 45 -9.11 6.57 -2.19
N LEU A 46 -8.85 5.27 -2.00
CA LEU A 46 -9.57 4.20 -2.70
C LEU A 46 -11.07 4.16 -2.34
N ALA A 47 -11.49 4.83 -1.26
CA ALA A 47 -12.91 4.98 -0.95
C ALA A 47 -13.65 5.87 -1.96
N THR A 48 -12.95 6.80 -2.64
CA THR A 48 -13.54 7.76 -3.58
C THR A 48 -12.93 7.71 -4.98
N GLU A 49 -11.72 7.17 -5.12
CA GLU A 49 -10.94 7.14 -6.35
C GLU A 49 -10.65 5.72 -6.84
N ARG A 50 -10.41 5.60 -8.15
CA ARG A 50 -10.03 4.33 -8.78
C ARG A 50 -8.55 4.03 -8.57
N HIS A 51 -8.20 2.75 -8.56
CA HIS A 51 -6.81 2.22 -8.47
C HIS A 51 -5.78 3.08 -9.22
N MET A 52 -6.02 3.33 -10.51
CA MET A 52 -5.09 4.07 -11.35
C MET A 52 -4.91 5.53 -10.92
N ALA A 53 -5.96 6.20 -10.44
CA ALA A 53 -5.87 7.58 -9.97
C ALA A 53 -5.01 7.67 -8.71
N VAL A 54 -5.15 6.71 -7.78
CA VAL A 54 -4.32 6.64 -6.57
C VAL A 54 -2.87 6.32 -6.90
N VAL A 55 -2.62 5.43 -7.87
CA VAL A 55 -1.25 5.15 -8.35
C VAL A 55 -0.61 6.40 -8.95
N GLU A 56 -1.34 7.16 -9.76
CA GLU A 56 -0.83 8.43 -10.32
C GLU A 56 -0.56 9.47 -9.24
N TRP A 57 -1.46 9.62 -8.27
CA TRP A 57 -1.27 10.52 -7.13
C TRP A 57 -0.01 10.19 -6.31
N LEU A 58 0.23 8.92 -6.01
CA LEU A 58 1.46 8.49 -5.32
C LEU A 58 2.71 8.83 -6.14
N LYS A 59 2.64 8.73 -7.46
CA LYS A 59 3.75 9.09 -8.36
C LYS A 59 3.98 10.60 -8.40
N THR A 60 2.92 11.42 -8.42
CA THR A 60 3.05 12.88 -8.57
C THR A 60 3.36 13.56 -7.24
N GLU A 61 2.56 13.30 -6.21
CA GLU A 61 2.66 14.00 -4.92
C GLU A 61 3.80 13.44 -4.07
N HIS A 62 3.98 12.12 -4.08
CA HIS A 62 4.92 11.43 -3.22
C HIS A 62 6.16 10.92 -3.96
N LYS A 63 6.23 11.12 -5.28
CA LYS A 63 7.35 10.68 -6.13
C LYS A 63 7.65 9.19 -5.99
N LEU A 64 6.61 8.38 -5.72
CA LEU A 64 6.77 6.93 -5.69
C LEU A 64 7.08 6.40 -7.10
N GLY A 65 7.97 5.41 -7.17
CA GLY A 65 8.20 4.68 -8.41
C GLY A 65 6.96 3.88 -8.80
N HIS A 66 6.78 3.63 -10.11
CA HIS A 66 5.61 2.92 -10.63
C HIS A 66 5.37 1.56 -9.96
N GLY A 67 6.43 0.76 -9.78
CA GLY A 67 6.34 -0.53 -9.09
C GLY A 67 5.95 -0.41 -7.61
N HIS A 68 6.49 0.57 -6.89
CA HIS A 68 6.17 0.81 -5.48
C HIS A 68 4.73 1.28 -5.29
N ALA A 69 4.29 2.25 -6.09
CA ALA A 69 2.92 2.76 -6.05
C ALA A 69 1.92 1.64 -6.38
N ASN A 70 2.16 0.88 -7.45
CA ASN A 70 1.26 -0.21 -7.83
C ASN A 70 1.20 -1.32 -6.77
N ALA A 71 2.33 -1.68 -6.15
CA ALA A 71 2.37 -2.69 -5.10
C ALA A 71 1.52 -2.30 -3.87
N LEU A 72 1.63 -1.05 -3.41
CA LEU A 72 0.85 -0.56 -2.27
C LEU A 72 -0.65 -0.52 -2.58
N VAL A 73 -1.03 0.06 -3.72
CA VAL A 73 -2.45 0.19 -4.09
C VAL A 73 -3.07 -1.19 -4.35
N ALA A 74 -2.35 -2.10 -5.01
CA ALA A 74 -2.82 -3.46 -5.22
C ALA A 74 -2.99 -4.22 -3.90
N TYR A 75 -2.07 -4.05 -2.95
CA TYR A 75 -2.19 -4.68 -1.62
C TYR A 75 -3.42 -4.17 -0.87
N VAL A 76 -3.62 -2.85 -0.79
CA VAL A 76 -4.80 -2.28 -0.14
C VAL A 76 -6.06 -2.77 -0.82
N ARG A 77 -6.14 -2.64 -2.15
CA ARG A 77 -7.32 -3.06 -2.91
C ARG A 77 -7.68 -4.53 -2.68
N ALA A 78 -6.69 -5.42 -2.74
CA ALA A 78 -6.90 -6.84 -2.47
C ALA A 78 -7.41 -7.10 -1.03
N ALA A 79 -6.89 -6.36 -0.04
CA ALA A 79 -7.35 -6.45 1.33
C ALA A 79 -8.76 -5.87 1.56
N LEU A 80 -9.21 -4.94 0.69
CA LEU A 80 -10.55 -4.35 0.74
C LEU A 80 -11.61 -5.16 -0.01
N GLU A 81 -11.22 -5.94 -1.03
CA GLU A 81 -12.14 -6.78 -1.78
C GLU A 81 -12.52 -8.04 -0.96
N PRO A 82 -13.82 -8.31 -0.70
CA PRO A 82 -14.27 -9.49 0.03
C PRO A 82 -14.04 -10.73 -0.83
N GLY A 83 -12.86 -11.34 -0.70
CA GLY A 83 -12.41 -12.50 -1.48
C GLY A 83 -10.91 -12.52 -1.79
N GLY A 84 -10.16 -11.49 -1.38
CA GLY A 84 -8.71 -11.41 -1.56
C GLY A 84 -7.90 -11.93 -0.38
N ALA A 85 -8.17 -13.15 0.09
CA ALA A 85 -7.26 -13.94 0.94
C ALA A 85 -7.61 -15.44 0.84
#